data_AF-A0A6C0JT76-F1
#
_entry.id   AF-A0A6C0JT76-F1
#
_cell.length_a   1.000
_cell.length_b   1.000
_cell.length_c   1.000
_cell.angle_alpha   90.00
_cell.angle_beta   90.00
_cell.angle_gamma   90.00
#
_symmetry.space_group_name_H-M   'P 1'
#
loop_
_entity.id
_entity.type
_entity.pdbx_description
1 polymer ?
#
loop_
_entity_poly.entity_id
_entity_poly.type
_entity_poly.pdbx_seq_one_letter_code
_entity_poly.pdbx_strand_id
1 'polypeptide(L)'
;MTPLQRAERVRKINDIIQRIANQVFIYEKNYNNLKKEINAFKTNNSTSKSAVTYRNRIKKKLNNYESIIKNHINAVKILGRSRMQEIFSDFQLKKMEKNRSITKLVEYIKTYNNSK
;
A
#
# COMPACT_ATOMS: atom_id res chain seq x y z
N MET A 1 13.44 -18.89 4.51
CA MET A 1 12.19 -18.62 3.77
C MET A 1 12.43 -18.91 2.30
N THR A 2 11.57 -19.69 1.65
CA THR A 2 11.74 -20.11 0.25
C THR A 2 11.25 -19.02 -0.73
N PRO A 3 11.70 -19.05 -2.01
CA PRO A 3 11.17 -18.15 -3.04
C PRO A 3 9.65 -18.22 -3.18
N LEU A 4 9.06 -19.41 -3.05
CA LEU A 4 7.60 -19.60 -3.11
C LEU A 4 6.88 -18.90 -1.95
N GLN A 5 7.39 -19.06 -0.71
CA GLN A 5 6.85 -18.38 0.47
C GLN A 5 6.93 -16.86 0.34
N ARG A 6 7.96 -16.35 -0.33
CA ARG A 6 8.14 -14.92 -0.57
C ARG A 6 7.17 -14.37 -1.61
N ALA A 7 7.00 -15.08 -2.73
CA ALA A 7 6.01 -14.73 -3.75
C ALA A 7 4.59 -14.69 -3.17
N GLU A 8 4.26 -15.62 -2.27
CA GLU A 8 3.01 -15.61 -1.52
C GLU A 8 2.84 -14.37 -0.63
N ARG A 9 3.90 -13.95 0.08
CA ARG A 9 3.86 -12.72 0.89
C ARG A 9 3.61 -11.49 0.02
N VAL A 10 4.29 -11.35 -1.11
CA VAL A 10 4.07 -10.24 -2.04
C VAL A 10 2.63 -10.23 -2.55
N ARG A 11 2.07 -11.40 -2.90
CA ARG A 11 0.67 -11.54 -3.33
C ARG A 11 -0.30 -11.06 -2.24
N LYS A 12 -0.13 -11.54 -1.00
CA LYS A 12 -0.95 -11.13 0.14
C LYS A 12 -0.87 -9.62 0.39
N ILE A 13 0.31 -9.03 0.29
CA ILE A 13 0.50 -7.57 0.43
C ILE A 13 -0.27 -6.82 -0.66
N ASN A 14 -0.20 -7.27 -1.91
CA ASN A 14 -0.94 -6.66 -3.02
C ASN A 14 -2.46 -6.74 -2.80
N ASP A 15 -2.97 -7.89 -2.35
CA ASP A 15 -4.39 -8.07 -2.06
C ASP A 15 -4.87 -7.09 -0.96
N ILE A 16 -4.06 -6.91 0.09
CA ILE A 16 -4.36 -5.95 1.16
C ILE A 16 -4.35 -4.51 0.62
N ILE A 17 -3.36 -4.13 -0.19
CA ILE A 17 -3.29 -2.80 -0.81
C ILE A 17 -4.54 -2.55 -1.66
N GLN A 18 -4.99 -3.53 -2.46
CA GLN A 18 -6.18 -3.39 -3.29
C GLN A 18 -7.46 -3.20 -2.44
N ARG A 19 -7.59 -3.95 -1.33
CA ARG A 19 -8.72 -3.77 -0.40
C ARG A 19 -8.73 -2.38 0.23
N ILE A 20 -7.56 -1.88 0.64
CA ILE A 20 -7.43 -0.52 1.19
C ILE A 20 -7.79 0.52 0.13
N ALA A 21 -7.33 0.36 -1.11
CA ALA A 21 -7.66 1.27 -2.21
C ALA A 21 -9.18 1.36 -2.45
N ASN A 22 -9.87 0.22 -2.44
CA ASN A 22 -11.34 0.18 -2.58
C ASN A 22 -12.04 0.90 -1.40
N GLN A 23 -11.54 0.74 -0.18
CA GLN A 23 -12.09 1.45 0.99
C GLN A 23 -11.87 2.96 0.89
N VAL A 24 -10.66 3.40 0.50
CA VAL A 24 -10.35 4.83 0.30
C VAL A 24 -11.29 5.44 -0.74
N PHE A 25 -11.54 4.76 -1.86
CA PHE A 25 -12.47 5.22 -2.89
C PHE A 25 -13.88 5.49 -2.33
N ILE A 26 -14.40 4.58 -1.50
CA ILE A 26 -15.71 4.76 -0.85
C ILE A 26 -15.70 5.95 0.10
N TYR A 27 -14.65 6.08 0.93
CA TYR A 27 -14.53 7.17 1.88
C TYR A 27 -14.36 8.54 1.20
N GLU A 28 -13.61 8.62 0.11
CA GLU A 28 -13.48 9.83 -0.71
C GLU A 28 -14.81 10.23 -1.34
N LYS A 29 -15.57 9.27 -1.88
CA LYS A 29 -16.92 9.53 -2.41
C LYS A 29 -17.83 10.12 -1.32
N ASN A 30 -17.84 9.51 -0.13
CA ASN A 30 -18.64 9.99 0.99
C ASN A 30 -18.20 11.38 1.48
N TYR A 31 -16.87 11.60 1.59
CA TYR A 31 -16.29 12.90 1.93
C TYR A 31 -16.71 13.99 0.94
N ASN A 32 -16.61 13.71 -0.36
CA ASN A 32 -16.99 14.65 -1.41
C ASN A 32 -18.49 14.97 -1.41
N ASN A 33 -19.34 13.97 -1.16
CA ASN A 33 -20.79 14.18 -1.03
C ASN A 33 -21.13 15.09 0.16
N LEU A 34 -20.55 14.83 1.34
CA LEU A 34 -20.74 15.67 2.52
C LEU A 34 -20.19 17.08 2.34
N LYS A 35 -19.07 17.23 1.62
CA LYS A 35 -18.50 18.54 1.28
C LYS A 35 -19.42 19.33 0.36
N LYS A 36 -20.08 18.69 -0.60
CA LYS A 36 -21.11 19.35 -1.44
C LYS A 36 -22.30 19.80 -0.60
N GLU A 37 -22.79 18.93 0.27
CA GLU A 37 -23.91 19.23 1.17
C GLU A 37 -23.62 20.41 2.10
N ILE A 38 -22.42 20.47 2.71
CA ILE A 38 -22.07 21.59 3.59
C ILE A 38 -21.94 22.91 2.82
N ASN A 39 -21.49 22.87 1.55
CA ASN A 39 -21.35 24.05 0.72
C ASN A 39 -22.72 24.60 0.29
N ALA A 40 -23.66 23.71 -0.09
CA ALA A 40 -25.05 24.08 -0.36
C ALA A 40 -25.75 24.66 0.88
N PHE A 41 -25.35 24.24 2.09
CA PHE A 41 -25.88 24.79 3.32
C PHE A 41 -25.27 26.16 3.67
N LYS A 42 -23.99 26.40 3.34
CA LYS A 42 -23.32 27.70 3.55
C LYS A 42 -23.92 28.81 2.70
N THR A 43 -24.35 28.51 1.48
CA THR A 43 -24.99 29.50 0.58
C THR A 43 -26.33 30.02 1.11
N ASN A 44 -26.97 29.32 2.06
CA ASN A 44 -28.28 29.69 2.61
C ASN A 44 -28.22 30.61 3.85
N ASN A 45 -27.04 31.14 4.24
CA ASN A 45 -26.80 32.13 5.31
C ASN A 45 -27.59 31.96 6.64
N SER A 46 -28.12 30.77 6.92
CA SER A 46 -28.96 30.55 8.10
C SER A 46 -28.11 30.49 9.37
N THR A 47 -28.30 31.47 10.26
CA THR A 47 -27.63 31.60 11.56
C THR A 47 -28.37 30.90 12.70
N SER A 48 -29.48 30.20 12.40
CA SER A 48 -30.27 29.51 13.40
C SER A 48 -29.43 28.47 14.18
N LYS A 49 -29.75 28.29 15.46
CA LYS A 49 -29.04 27.34 16.35
C LYS A 49 -29.04 25.91 15.79
N SER A 50 -30.11 25.52 15.10
CA SER A 50 -30.22 24.24 14.39
C SER A 50 -29.27 24.15 13.19
N ALA A 51 -29.18 25.21 12.38
CA ALA A 51 -28.23 25.31 11.25
C ALA A 51 -26.76 25.22 11.69
N VAL A 52 -26.39 25.89 12.79
CA VAL A 52 -25.05 25.83 13.36
C VAL A 52 -24.73 24.42 13.87
N THR A 53 -25.67 23.79 14.60
CA THR A 53 -25.53 22.43 15.10
C THR A 53 -25.35 21.42 13.96
N TYR A 54 -26.13 21.58 12.89
CA TYR A 54 -26.01 20.75 11.68
C TYR A 54 -24.61 20.86 11.06
N ARG A 55 -24.15 22.09 10.81
CA ARG A 55 -22.81 22.35 10.25
C ARG A 55 -21.70 21.73 11.10
N ASN A 56 -21.79 21.83 12.43
CA ASN A 56 -20.80 21.24 13.33
C ASN A 56 -20.79 19.70 13.27
N ARG A 57 -21.95 19.04 13.15
CA ARG A 57 -22.03 17.59 12.97
C ARG A 57 -21.38 17.15 11.65
N ILE A 58 -21.65 17.87 10.56
CA ILE A 58 -21.07 17.56 9.24
C ILE A 58 -19.55 17.79 9.26
N LYS A 59 -19.05 18.89 9.84
CA LYS A 59 -17.60 19.12 10.04
C LYS A 59 -16.94 17.98 10.80
N LYS A 60 -17.54 17.49 11.88
CA LYS A 60 -17.01 16.33 12.64
C LYS A 60 -16.91 15.08 11.77
N LYS A 61 -17.93 14.81 10.93
CA LYS A 61 -17.90 13.69 9.97
C LYS A 61 -16.80 13.85 8.92
N LEU A 62 -16.63 15.06 8.36
CA LEU A 62 -15.57 15.35 7.38
C LEU A 62 -14.18 15.11 7.97
N ASN A 63 -13.91 15.64 9.17
CA ASN A 63 -12.64 15.43 9.86
C ASN A 63 -12.37 13.94 10.13
N ASN A 64 -13.41 13.17 10.46
CA ASN A 64 -13.29 11.72 10.64
C ASN A 64 -12.91 11.01 9.34
N TYR A 65 -13.57 11.33 8.22
CA TYR A 65 -13.21 10.75 6.92
C TYR A 65 -11.80 11.12 6.47
N GLU A 66 -11.38 12.38 6.67
CA GLU A 66 -10.02 12.82 6.36
C GLU A 66 -8.97 12.03 7.17
N SER A 67 -9.23 11.83 8.47
CA SER A 67 -8.36 11.01 9.33
C SER A 67 -8.29 9.55 8.86
N ILE A 68 -9.42 8.94 8.53
CA ILE A 68 -9.50 7.57 8.01
C ILE A 68 -8.71 7.43 6.71
N ILE A 69 -8.90 8.35 5.75
CA ILE A 69 -8.19 8.34 4.47
C ILE A 69 -6.67 8.47 4.71
N LYS A 70 -6.25 9.40 5.57
CA LYS A 70 -4.83 9.59 5.92
C LYS A 70 -4.21 8.33 6.53
N ASN A 71 -4.92 7.63 7.40
CA ASN A 71 -4.46 6.38 8.00
C ASN A 71 -4.30 5.27 6.95
N HIS A 72 -5.26 5.13 6.04
CA HIS A 72 -5.17 4.18 4.92
C HIS A 72 -3.98 4.48 4.00
N ILE A 73 -3.73 5.75 3.65
CA ILE A 73 -2.56 6.16 2.86
C ILE A 73 -1.26 5.76 3.58
N ASN A 74 -1.19 5.97 4.89
CA ASN A 74 -0.02 5.58 5.68
C ASN A 74 0.19 4.05 5.69
N ALA A 75 -0.89 3.28 5.84
CA ALA A 75 -0.85 1.82 5.76
C ALA A 75 -0.32 1.34 4.39
N VAL A 76 -0.78 1.93 3.28
CA VAL A 76 -0.28 1.60 1.93
C VAL A 76 1.21 1.93 1.80
N LYS A 77 1.70 3.04 2.37
CA LYS A 77 3.14 3.37 2.36
C LYS A 77 3.97 2.31 3.08
N ILE A 78 3.52 1.83 4.25
CA ILE A 78 4.22 0.80 5.03
C ILE A 78 4.21 -0.55 4.29
N LEU A 79 3.06 -0.93 3.74
CA LEU A 79 2.92 -2.16 2.95
C LEU A 79 3.77 -2.11 1.67
N GLY A 80 3.83 -0.96 0.99
CA GLY A 80 4.69 -0.76 -0.17
C GLY A 80 6.18 -0.93 0.15
N ARG A 81 6.65 -0.41 1.29
CA ARG A 81 8.02 -0.65 1.76
C ARG A 81 8.28 -2.13 2.02
N SER A 82 7.35 -2.80 2.70
CA SER A 82 7.45 -4.24 2.99
C SER A 82 7.52 -5.08 1.72
N ARG A 83 6.69 -4.75 0.72
CA ARG A 83 6.71 -5.38 -0.61
C ARG A 83 8.08 -5.22 -1.30
N MET A 84 8.65 -4.01 -1.29
CA MET A 84 9.94 -3.74 -1.91
C MET A 84 11.08 -4.51 -1.26
N GLN A 85 11.07 -4.66 0.07
CA GLN A 85 12.07 -5.44 0.79
C GLN A 85 12.05 -6.92 0.37
N GLU A 86 10.85 -7.51 0.25
CA GLU A 86 10.73 -8.89 -0.23
C GLU A 86 11.27 -9.02 -1.67
N ILE A 87 10.86 -8.15 -2.59
CA ILE A 87 11.34 -8.19 -3.98
C ILE A 87 12.87 -8.07 -4.06
N PHE A 88 13.46 -7.14 -3.30
CA PHE A 88 14.92 -6.96 -3.27
C PHE A 88 15.64 -8.19 -2.71
N SER A 89 15.11 -8.78 -1.63
CA SER A 89 15.67 -10.02 -1.07
C SER A 89 15.63 -11.18 -2.05
N ASP A 90 14.57 -11.28 -2.87
CA ASP A 90 14.46 -12.29 -3.93
C ASP A 90 15.50 -12.09 -5.03
N PHE A 91 15.70 -10.84 -5.44
CA PHE A 91 16.71 -10.48 -6.43
C PHE A 91 18.13 -10.84 -5.96
N GLN A 92 18.47 -10.55 -4.70
CA GLN A 92 19.78 -10.88 -4.15
C GLN A 92 20.02 -12.39 -4.10
N LEU A 93 19.03 -13.19 -3.70
CA LEU A 93 19.15 -14.65 -3.67
C LEU A 93 19.38 -15.22 -5.07
N LYS A 94 18.59 -14.80 -6.06
CA LYS A 94 18.78 -15.22 -7.46
C LYS A 94 20.16 -14.86 -8.00
N LYS A 95 20.70 -13.70 -7.63
CA LYS A 95 22.05 -13.28 -8.00
C LYS A 95 23.11 -14.19 -7.37
N MET A 96 22.96 -14.54 -6.09
CA MET A 96 23.88 -15.46 -5.39
C MET A 96 23.85 -16.86 -5.98
N GLU A 97 22.65 -17.39 -6.30
CA GLU A 97 22.50 -18.69 -6.94
C GLU A 97 23.17 -18.73 -8.32
N LYS A 98 22.96 -17.69 -9.14
CA LYS A 98 23.62 -17.57 -10.44
C LYS A 98 25.15 -17.56 -10.31
N ASN A 99 25.69 -16.77 -9.38
CA ASN A 99 27.12 -16.71 -9.13
C ASN A 99 27.67 -18.06 -8.68
N ARG A 100 26.98 -18.76 -7.77
CA ARG A 100 27.37 -20.10 -7.29
C ARG A 100 27.41 -21.12 -8.44
N SER A 101 26.45 -21.07 -9.35
CA SER A 101 26.44 -21.93 -10.54
C SER A 101 27.62 -21.65 -11.46
N ILE A 102 27.98 -20.38 -11.65
CA ILE A 102 29.17 -19.99 -12.42
C ILE A 102 30.45 -20.53 -11.76
N THR A 103 30.59 -20.36 -10.44
CA THR A 103 31.76 -20.88 -9.70
C THR A 103 31.90 -22.39 -9.87
N LYS A 104 30.81 -23.15 -9.73
CA LYS A 104 30.82 -24.60 -9.95
C LYS A 104 31.25 -24.98 -11.36
N LEU A 105 30.80 -24.23 -12.37
CA LEU A 105 31.20 -24.47 -13.77
C LEU A 105 32.71 -24.22 -13.96
N VAL A 106 33.23 -23.15 -13.39
CA VAL A 106 34.66 -22.82 -13.44
C VAL A 106 35.50 -23.88 -12.74
N GLU A 107 35.07 -24.36 -11.56
CA GLU A 107 35.73 -25.46 -10.85
C GLU A 107 35.75 -26.74 -11.69
N TYR A 108 34.60 -27.13 -12.26
CA TYR A 108 34.49 -28.31 -13.12
C TYR A 108 35.48 -28.26 -14.30
N ILE A 109 35.55 -27.13 -15.01
CA ILE A 109 36.47 -26.94 -16.14
C ILE A 109 37.93 -27.08 -15.70
N LYS A 110 38.29 -26.50 -14.53
CA LYS A 110 39.65 -26.62 -13.98
C LYS A 110 40.01 -28.06 -13.65
N THR A 111 39.13 -28.80 -12.98
CA THR A 111 39.37 -30.22 -12.69
C THR A 111 39.52 -31.03 -13.97
N TYR A 112 38.66 -30.82 -14.97
CA TYR A 112 38.72 -31.54 -16.24
C TYR A 112 40.05 -31.35 -16.97
N ASN A 113 40.55 -30.09 -17.02
CA ASN A 113 41.80 -29.76 -17.70
C ASN A 113 43.05 -30.26 -16.96
N ASN A 114 43.00 -30.42 -15.64
CA ASN A 114 44.11 -30.96 -14.85
C ASN A 114 44.13 -32.50 -14.78
N SER A 115 43.09 -33.16 -15.29
CA SER A 115 42.95 -34.62 -15.35
C SER A 115 43.25 -35.23 -16.74
N LYS A 116 43.71 -34.41 -17.69
CA LYS A 116 44.25 -34.81 -19.00
C LYS A 116 45.75 -34.53 -19.04
#